data_AF-A0A7V2PGK8-F1
#
_entry.id   AF-A0A7V2PGK8-F1
#
_cell.length_a   1.000
_cell.length_b   1.000
_cell.length_c   1.000
_cell.angle_alpha   90.00
_cell.angle_beta   90.00
_cell.angle_gamma   90.00
#
_symmetry.space_group_name_H-M   'P 1'
#
loop_
_entity.id
_entity.type
_entity.pdbx_description
1 polymer ?
#
loop_
_entity_poly.entity_id
_entity_poly.type
_entity_poly.pdbx_seq_one_letter_code
_entity_poly.pdbx_strand_id
1 'polypeptide(L)'
;MDDRETRLKSRIRLYWILWSISVAVFFLVRFTAFLSTTQDARFGLLAVFTILLTAGFLALHVHEYQRLLYYLKANHRQMWEYLTFNVPILGHGHITNSGRIQKFLFSREDLGDPGVAFLKSNYKRLLLLSLAALLVYPCIVLSCVV
;
A
#
# COMPACT_ATOMS: atom_id res chain seq x y z
N MET A 1 3.81 12.59 -28.37
CA MET A 1 4.40 12.67 -27.02
C MET A 1 3.37 13.35 -26.15
N ASP A 2 2.23 12.67 -26.00
CA ASP A 2 0.97 13.26 -25.59
C ASP A 2 0.14 12.13 -24.95
N ASP A 3 -0.66 12.45 -23.92
CA ASP A 3 -1.54 11.56 -23.13
C ASP A 3 -0.95 10.77 -21.94
N ARG A 4 0.36 10.87 -21.65
CA ARG A 4 1.04 10.15 -20.53
C ARG A 4 1.65 11.04 -19.44
N GLU A 5 1.22 12.29 -19.33
CA GLU A 5 0.98 12.84 -17.99
C GLU A 5 -0.06 11.93 -17.34
N THR A 6 0.42 10.85 -16.73
CA THR A 6 -0.36 9.91 -15.95
C THR A 6 -0.89 10.70 -14.77
N ARG A 7 -2.02 11.40 -15.00
CA ARG A 7 -2.54 12.49 -14.18
C ARG A 7 -2.20 12.22 -12.74
N LEU A 8 -1.27 13.00 -12.19
CA LEU A 8 -0.75 12.88 -10.83
C LEU A 8 -1.90 13.16 -9.85
N LYS A 9 -2.81 12.18 -9.74
CA LYS A 9 -3.98 12.20 -8.88
C LYS A 9 -3.66 11.40 -7.65
N SER A 10 -3.88 12.00 -6.49
CA SER A 10 -3.76 11.30 -5.23
C SER A 10 -4.99 10.38 -5.08
N ARG A 11 -4.75 9.10 -4.82
CA ARG A 11 -5.80 8.11 -4.56
C ARG A 11 -5.93 7.81 -3.06
N ILE A 12 -5.13 8.49 -2.23
CA ILE A 12 -5.06 8.26 -0.79
C ILE A 12 -6.41 8.42 -0.11
N ARG A 13 -7.19 9.45 -0.47
CA ARG A 13 -8.54 9.64 0.09
C ARG A 13 -9.45 8.44 -0.21
N LEU A 14 -9.37 7.90 -1.42
CA LEU A 14 -10.12 6.71 -1.79
C LEU A 14 -9.67 5.49 -0.97
N TYR A 15 -8.36 5.31 -0.75
CA TYR A 15 -7.84 4.21 0.07
C TYR A 15 -8.32 4.30 1.52
N TRP A 16 -8.35 5.51 2.10
CA TRP A 16 -8.95 5.73 3.42
C TRP A 16 -10.43 5.37 3.45
N ILE A 17 -11.21 5.80 2.47
CA ILE A 17 -12.65 5.48 2.39
C ILE A 17 -12.86 3.97 2.29
N LEU A 18 -12.14 3.28 1.40
CA LEU A 18 -12.24 1.83 1.21
C LEU A 18 -11.83 1.06 2.47
N TRP A 19 -10.81 1.53 3.17
CA TRP A 19 -10.39 0.99 4.46
C TRP A 19 -11.49 1.15 5.52
N SER A 20 -12.00 2.37 5.71
CA SER A 20 -13.06 2.65 6.68
C SER A 20 -14.34 1.86 6.41
N ILE A 21 -14.75 1.75 5.14
CA ILE A 21 -15.90 0.93 4.75
C ILE A 21 -15.66 -0.54 5.08
N SER A 22 -14.48 -1.08 4.74
CA SER A 22 -14.14 -2.48 5.05
C SER A 22 -14.23 -2.79 6.54
N VAL A 23 -13.70 -1.89 7.39
CA VAL A 23 -13.77 -2.02 8.85
C VAL A 23 -15.21 -1.91 9.36
N ALA A 24 -15.98 -0.96 8.85
CA ALA A 24 -17.39 -0.80 9.24
C ALA A 24 -18.22 -2.02 8.86
N VAL A 25 -18.02 -2.56 7.64
CA VAL A 25 -18.68 -3.78 7.18
C VAL A 25 -18.28 -4.98 8.04
N PHE A 26 -17.00 -5.11 8.41
CA PHE A 26 -16.57 -6.16 9.31
C PHE A 26 -17.32 -6.11 10.64
N PHE A 27 -17.37 -4.95 11.30
CA PHE A 27 -18.08 -4.81 12.57
C PHE A 27 -19.58 -5.02 12.41
N LEU A 28 -20.18 -4.52 11.33
CA LEU A 28 -21.59 -4.76 11.03
C LEU A 28 -21.88 -6.26 10.92
N VAL A 29 -21.11 -7.00 10.13
CA VAL A 29 -21.27 -8.45 9.96
C VAL A 29 -21.03 -9.18 11.29
N ARG A 30 -19.99 -8.80 12.03
CA ARG A 30 -19.64 -9.37 13.34
C ARG A 30 -20.77 -9.20 14.37
N PHE A 31 -21.41 -8.04 14.44
CA PHE A 31 -22.43 -7.74 15.45
C PHE A 31 -23.87 -8.05 15.02
N THR A 32 -24.13 -8.29 13.73
CA THR A 32 -25.47 -8.66 13.23
C THR A 32 -25.61 -10.16 12.95
N ALA A 33 -24.70 -10.74 12.19
CA ALA A 33 -24.80 -12.13 11.72
C ALA A 33 -23.97 -13.11 12.57
N PHE A 34 -22.87 -12.64 13.16
CA PHE A 34 -21.91 -13.49 13.90
C PHE A 34 -21.86 -13.18 15.41
N LEU A 35 -22.91 -12.55 15.96
CA LEU A 35 -22.92 -12.17 17.38
C LEU A 35 -22.89 -13.39 18.30
N SER A 36 -23.75 -14.37 18.01
CA SER A 36 -23.98 -15.58 18.83
C SER A 36 -23.45 -16.86 18.17
N THR A 37 -22.57 -16.74 17.17
CA THR A 37 -21.99 -17.90 16.49
C THR A 37 -20.87 -18.54 17.31
N THR A 38 -20.53 -19.79 16.98
CA THR A 38 -19.42 -20.51 17.61
C THR A 38 -18.11 -19.75 17.46
N GLN A 39 -17.17 -20.03 18.37
CA GLN A 39 -15.83 -19.43 18.34
C GLN A 39 -15.11 -19.72 17.02
N ASP A 40 -15.25 -20.92 16.47
CA ASP A 40 -14.66 -21.31 15.17
C ASP A 40 -15.17 -20.44 14.02
N ALA A 41 -16.47 -20.15 13.99
CA ALA A 41 -17.07 -19.28 12.97
C ALA A 41 -16.54 -17.83 13.07
N ARG A 42 -16.37 -17.32 14.30
CA ARG A 42 -15.79 -15.99 14.54
C ARG A 42 -14.33 -15.91 14.11
N PHE A 43 -13.55 -16.96 14.35
CA PHE A 43 -12.17 -17.07 13.86
C PHE A 43 -12.10 -17.20 12.35
N GLY A 44 -13.00 -17.96 11.73
CA GLY A 44 -13.10 -18.05 10.27
C GLY A 44 -13.36 -16.69 9.63
N LEU A 45 -14.31 -15.91 10.18
CA LEU A 45 -14.58 -14.54 9.73
C LEU A 45 -13.33 -13.64 9.86
N LEU A 46 -12.65 -13.70 11.00
CA LEU A 46 -11.41 -12.96 11.23
C LEU A 46 -10.33 -13.33 10.22
N ALA A 47 -10.10 -14.64 9.99
CA ALA A 47 -9.08 -15.13 9.07
C ALA A 47 -9.36 -14.67 7.63
N VAL A 48 -10.59 -14.81 7.14
CA VAL A 48 -10.99 -14.34 5.81
C VAL A 48 -10.78 -12.83 5.67
N PHE A 49 -11.21 -12.06 6.67
CA PHE A 49 -11.01 -10.61 6.68
C PHE A 49 -9.53 -10.25 6.64
N THR A 50 -8.69 -10.88 7.48
CA THR A 50 -7.24 -10.65 7.52
C THR A 50 -6.57 -10.96 6.19
N ILE A 51 -6.92 -12.08 5.54
CA ILE A 51 -6.36 -12.47 4.23
C ILE A 51 -6.72 -11.42 3.18
N LEU A 52 -8.01 -11.08 3.06
CA LEU A 52 -8.48 -10.09 2.08
C LEU A 52 -7.84 -8.72 2.32
N LEU A 53 -7.75 -8.31 3.58
CA LEU A 53 -7.17 -7.05 3.97
C LEU A 53 -5.69 -6.98 3.62
N THR A 54 -4.93 -8.01 3.98
CA THR A 54 -3.49 -8.10 3.72
C THR A 54 -3.22 -8.11 2.22
N ALA A 55 -3.98 -8.90 1.44
CA ALA A 55 -3.87 -8.94 -0.01
C ALA A 55 -4.18 -7.58 -0.64
N GLY A 56 -5.25 -6.91 -0.18
CA GLY A 56 -5.62 -5.57 -0.64
C GLY A 56 -4.54 -4.54 -0.36
N PHE A 57 -3.98 -4.50 0.85
CA PHE A 57 -2.89 -3.61 1.20
C PHE A 57 -1.63 -3.88 0.37
N LEU A 58 -1.26 -5.15 0.19
CA LEU A 58 -0.11 -5.52 -0.63
C LEU A 58 -0.29 -5.02 -2.08
N ALA A 59 -1.48 -5.20 -2.66
CA ALA A 59 -1.78 -4.72 -4.00
C ALA A 59 -1.67 -3.19 -4.10
N LEU A 60 -2.16 -2.44 -3.10
CA LEU A 60 -2.02 -0.98 -3.06
C LEU A 60 -0.56 -0.53 -2.95
N HIS A 61 0.25 -1.20 -2.12
CA HIS A 61 1.68 -0.93 -2.00
C HIS A 61 2.41 -1.16 -3.31
N VAL A 62 2.19 -2.31 -3.95
CA VAL A 62 2.76 -2.64 -5.26
C VAL A 62 2.33 -1.61 -6.31
N HIS A 63 1.06 -1.22 -6.33
CA HIS A 63 0.53 -0.27 -7.30
C HIS A 63 1.17 1.12 -7.18
N GLU A 64 1.18 1.73 -5.98
CA GLU A 64 1.80 3.05 -5.79
C GLU A 64 3.31 3.00 -5.99
N TYR A 65 3.95 1.90 -5.61
CA TYR A 65 5.37 1.68 -5.85
C TYR A 65 5.73 1.62 -7.34
N GLN A 66 4.99 0.81 -8.11
CA GLN A 66 5.17 0.71 -9.56
C GLN A 66 4.92 2.05 -10.24
N ARG A 67 3.94 2.82 -9.76
CA ARG A 67 3.64 4.16 -10.30
C ARG A 67 4.83 5.12 -10.16
N LEU A 68 5.53 5.09 -9.02
CA LEU A 68 6.78 5.84 -8.85
C LEU A 68 7.86 5.34 -9.81
N LEU A 69 8.06 4.03 -9.91
CA LEU A 69 9.08 3.47 -10.79
C LEU A 69 8.83 3.77 -12.27
N TYR A 70 7.60 3.67 -12.75
CA TYR A 70 7.25 4.02 -14.13
C TYR A 70 7.50 5.50 -14.40
N TYR A 71 7.18 6.38 -13.45
CA TYR A 71 7.45 7.80 -13.56
C TYR A 71 8.96 8.09 -13.61
N LEU A 72 9.75 7.47 -12.72
CA LEU A 72 11.21 7.59 -12.72
C LEU A 72 11.82 7.02 -14.01
N LYS A 73 11.31 5.90 -14.53
CA LYS A 73 11.79 5.32 -15.80
C LYS A 73 11.59 6.28 -16.97
N ALA A 74 10.49 7.02 -16.98
CA ALA A 74 10.15 7.96 -18.05
C ALA A 74 10.92 9.29 -17.95
N ASN A 75 11.11 9.83 -16.74
CA ASN A 75 11.64 11.18 -16.54
C ASN A 75 13.05 11.23 -15.94
N HIS A 76 13.44 10.21 -15.16
CA HIS A 76 14.68 10.17 -14.36
C HIS A 76 15.37 8.82 -14.49
N ARG A 77 15.68 8.43 -15.74
CA ARG A 77 16.17 7.09 -16.08
C ARG A 77 17.38 6.64 -15.27
N GLN A 78 18.35 7.53 -15.02
CA GLN A 78 19.54 7.22 -14.23
C GLN A 78 19.18 6.83 -12.78
N MET A 79 18.27 7.57 -12.15
CA MET A 79 17.80 7.23 -10.80
C MET A 79 17.00 5.92 -10.81
N TRP A 80 16.15 5.71 -11.82
CA TRP A 80 15.43 4.45 -11.97
C TRP A 80 16.39 3.26 -12.09
N GLU A 81 17.43 3.36 -12.91
CA GLU A 81 18.48 2.34 -13.06
C GLU A 81 19.19 2.12 -11.72
N TYR A 82 19.61 3.18 -11.02
CA TYR A 82 20.25 3.07 -9.71
C TYR A 82 19.41 2.32 -8.65
N LEU A 83 18.09 2.59 -8.61
CA LEU A 83 17.15 1.98 -7.67
C LEU A 83 16.76 0.56 -8.03
N THR A 84 16.73 0.23 -9.32
CA THR A 84 16.37 -1.09 -9.85
C THR A 84 17.59 -1.96 -10.19
N PHE A 85 18.81 -1.44 -10.00
CA PHE A 85 20.04 -2.20 -10.17
C PHE A 85 20.23 -3.13 -8.97
N ASN A 86 19.90 -4.39 -9.16
CA ASN A 86 20.09 -5.41 -8.16
C ASN A 86 20.66 -6.66 -8.83
N VAL A 87 21.98 -6.84 -8.65
CA VAL A 87 22.78 -7.99 -9.08
C VAL A 87 23.11 -8.02 -10.60
N PRO A 88 24.40 -8.06 -10.98
CA PRO A 88 24.83 -8.07 -12.39
C PRO A 88 24.33 -9.26 -13.23
N ILE A 89 23.74 -10.29 -12.61
CA ILE A 89 23.28 -11.52 -13.28
C ILE A 89 21.83 -11.39 -13.80
N LEU A 90 21.00 -10.53 -13.20
CA LEU A 90 19.55 -10.49 -13.50
C LEU A 90 19.11 -9.27 -14.34
N GLY A 91 20.06 -8.45 -14.78
CA GLY A 91 19.80 -7.30 -15.64
C GLY A 91 19.03 -6.16 -14.94
N HIS A 92 18.83 -5.05 -15.66
CA HIS A 92 18.06 -3.91 -15.16
C HIS A 92 16.56 -4.16 -15.32
N GLY A 93 15.75 -3.70 -14.36
CA GLY A 93 14.32 -3.54 -14.55
C GLY A 93 13.41 -4.68 -14.08
N HIS A 94 13.93 -5.74 -13.45
CA HIS A 94 13.11 -6.84 -12.96
C HIS A 94 13.12 -7.01 -11.43
N ILE A 95 14.20 -6.63 -10.74
CA ILE A 95 14.32 -6.81 -9.28
C ILE A 95 14.80 -5.51 -8.65
N THR A 96 13.99 -4.96 -7.75
CA THR A 96 14.29 -3.71 -7.06
C THR A 96 15.14 -3.93 -5.83
N ASN A 97 16.13 -3.06 -5.61
CA ASN A 97 16.85 -3.01 -4.34
C ASN A 97 15.96 -2.38 -3.27
N SER A 98 15.28 -3.22 -2.49
CA SER A 98 14.34 -2.80 -1.44
C SER A 98 14.97 -1.79 -0.47
N GLY A 99 16.27 -1.93 -0.16
CA GLY A 99 16.99 -1.00 0.70
C GLY A 99 17.21 0.38 0.06
N ARG A 100 17.71 0.44 -1.18
CA ARG A 100 17.95 1.72 -1.87
C ARG A 100 16.65 2.48 -2.12
N ILE A 101 15.60 1.78 -2.53
CA ILE A 101 14.32 2.43 -2.81
C ILE A 101 13.62 2.89 -1.54
N GLN A 102 13.70 2.15 -0.44
CA GLN A 102 13.21 2.65 0.85
C GLN A 102 13.98 3.90 1.27
N LYS A 103 15.31 3.88 1.20
CA LYS A 103 16.12 5.08 1.49
C LYS A 103 15.71 6.27 0.62
N PHE A 104 15.51 6.06 -0.68
CA PHE A 104 15.05 7.10 -1.60
C PHE A 104 13.65 7.61 -1.27
N LEU A 105 12.69 6.72 -1.01
CA LEU A 105 11.32 7.08 -0.64
C LEU A 105 11.28 7.98 0.59
N PHE A 106 12.13 7.71 1.59
CA PHE A 106 12.19 8.49 2.83
C PHE A 106 13.19 9.66 2.80
N SER A 107 14.07 9.76 1.80
CA SER A 107 14.99 10.88 1.66
C SER A 107 14.26 12.18 1.32
N ARG A 108 14.96 13.31 1.47
CA ARG A 108 14.53 14.64 0.98
C ARG A 108 14.87 14.88 -0.50
N GLU A 109 15.51 13.92 -1.15
CA GLU A 109 15.93 14.05 -2.54
C GLU A 109 14.75 13.79 -3.48
N ASP A 110 14.26 14.85 -4.13
CA ASP A 110 13.14 14.80 -5.08
C ASP A 110 13.59 15.10 -6.52
N LEU A 111 14.91 15.12 -6.78
CA LEU A 111 15.51 15.39 -8.10
C LEU A 111 15.14 16.75 -8.71
N GLY A 112 14.64 17.68 -7.89
CA GLY A 112 14.06 18.94 -8.36
C GLY A 112 12.74 18.77 -9.12
N ASP A 113 12.11 17.59 -9.08
CA ASP A 113 10.88 17.27 -9.81
C ASP A 113 9.67 17.17 -8.85
N PRO A 114 8.67 18.07 -8.99
CA PRO A 114 7.48 18.04 -8.15
C PRO A 114 6.65 16.75 -8.30
N GLY A 115 6.72 16.05 -9.44
CA GLY A 115 6.08 14.76 -9.65
C GLY A 115 6.68 13.65 -8.80
N VAL A 116 8.01 13.64 -8.64
CA VAL A 116 8.71 12.71 -7.75
C VAL A 116 8.31 12.98 -6.29
N ALA A 117 8.35 14.25 -5.86
CA ALA A 117 7.93 14.65 -4.52
C ALA A 117 6.49 14.23 -4.22
N PHE A 118 5.58 14.43 -5.18
CA PHE A 118 4.18 14.04 -5.08
C PHE A 118 3.99 12.53 -4.93
N LEU A 119 4.66 11.73 -5.75
CA LEU A 119 4.56 10.26 -5.69
C LEU A 119 5.16 9.69 -4.40
N LYS A 120 6.30 10.23 -3.94
CA LYS A 120 6.88 9.88 -2.63
C LYS A 120 5.93 10.24 -1.49
N SER A 121 5.31 11.42 -1.53
CA SER A 121 4.33 11.86 -0.54
C SER A 121 3.11 10.92 -0.49
N ASN A 122 2.58 10.52 -1.65
CA ASN A 122 1.48 9.54 -1.71
C ASN A 122 1.90 8.20 -1.09
N TYR A 123 3.07 7.67 -1.42
CA TYR A 123 3.55 6.42 -0.85
C TYR A 123 3.70 6.51 0.69
N LYS A 124 4.24 7.63 1.21
CA LYS A 124 4.31 7.88 2.66
C LYS A 124 2.93 7.92 3.31
N ARG A 125 1.94 8.53 2.66
CA ARG A 125 0.55 8.54 3.16
C ARG A 125 -0.10 7.16 3.12
N LEU A 126 0.24 6.32 2.15
CA LEU A 126 -0.19 4.92 2.11
C LEU A 126 0.42 4.13 3.29
N LEU A 127 1.70 4.36 3.60
CA LEU A 127 2.33 3.76 4.78
C LEU A 127 1.66 4.19 6.09
N LEU A 128 1.27 5.47 6.22
CA LEU A 128 0.49 5.95 7.36
C LEU A 128 -0.86 5.23 7.48
N LEU A 129 -1.56 4.99 6.36
CA LEU A 129 -2.78 4.19 6.36
C LEU A 129 -2.51 2.75 6.83
N SER A 130 -1.42 2.11 6.38
CA SER A 130 -1.04 0.77 6.84
C SER A 130 -0.73 0.73 8.33
N LEU A 131 -0.06 1.75 8.86
CA LEU A 131 0.19 1.87 10.30
C LEU A 131 -1.12 2.05 11.07
N ALA A 132 -2.03 2.90 10.58
CA ALA A 132 -3.36 3.05 11.19
C ALA A 132 -4.15 1.74 11.18
N ALA A 133 -4.09 0.98 10.07
CA ALA A 133 -4.74 -0.32 9.99
C ALA A 133 -4.16 -1.33 10.99
N LEU A 134 -2.83 -1.35 11.15
CA LEU A 134 -2.16 -2.17 12.15
C LEU A 134 -2.60 -1.82 13.58
N LEU A 135 -2.81 -0.54 13.88
CA LEU A 135 -3.28 -0.09 15.20
C LEU A 135 -4.74 -0.45 15.48
N VAL A 136 -5.59 -0.49 14.45
CA VAL A 136 -7.01 -0.88 14.58
C VAL A 136 -7.17 -2.40 14.65
N TYR A 137 -6.23 -3.16 14.08
CA TYR A 137 -6.30 -4.62 14.00
C TYR A 137 -6.48 -5.33 15.35
N PRO A 138 -5.80 -4.95 16.46
CA PRO A 138 -6.07 -5.52 17.79
C PRO A 138 -7.53 -5.39 18.24
N CYS A 139 -8.20 -4.25 17.95
CA CYS A 139 -9.61 -4.08 18.28
C CYS A 139 -10.50 -5.05 17.49
N ILE A 140 -10.16 -5.29 16.22
CA ILE A 140 -10.84 -6.28 15.36
C ILE A 140 -10.66 -7.68 15.94
N VAL A 141 -9.43 -8.07 16.30
CA VAL A 141 -9.15 -9.38 16.91
C VAL A 141 -9.91 -9.54 18.23
N LEU A 142 -9.82 -8.57 19.14
CA LEU A 142 -10.52 -8.60 20.42
C LEU A 142 -12.02 -8.75 20.25
N SER A 143 -12.62 -8.09 19.25
CA SER A 143 -14.05 -8.22 18.97
C SER A 143 -14.47 -9.64 18.56
N CYS A 144 -13.57 -10.47 18.04
CA CYS A 144 -13.87 -11.86 17.70
C CYS A 144 -13.58 -12.85 18.84
N VAL A 145 -12.72 -12.48 19.78
CA VAL A 145 -12.35 -13.32 20.92
C VAL A 145 -13.34 -13.19 22.07
N VAL A 146 -13.83 -11.97 22.32
CA VAL A 146 -14.93 -11.69 23.27
C VAL A 146 -16.26 -12.07 22.62
#